data_AF-A0A2X2BGP8-F1
#
_entry.id   AF-A0A2X2BGP8-F1
#
_cell.length_a   1.000
_cell.length_b   1.000
_cell.length_c   1.000
_cell.angle_alpha   90.00
_cell.angle_beta   90.00
_cell.angle_gamma   90.00
#
_symmetry.space_group_name_H-M   'P 1'
#
loop_
_entity.id
_entity.type
_entity.pdbx_description
1 polymer ?
#
loop_
_entity_poly.entity_id
_entity_poly.type
_entity_poly.pdbx_seq_one_letter_code
_entity_poly.pdbx_strand_id
1 'polypeptide(L)' 'MVRNHGHDDKKYSLIIGKELHNYPTENIQNDTDRMNHLIEIEIMRAPEQYLWAHRRFKTRPKGEASFY' A
#
# COMPACT_ATOMS: atom_id res chain seq x y z
N MET A 1 -0.27 -9.20 4.28
CA MET A 1 0.52 -10.34 4.80
C MET A 1 1.84 -9.78 5.29
N VAL A 2 2.27 -10.16 6.49
CA VAL A 2 3.53 -9.70 7.10
C VAL A 2 4.31 -10.93 7.53
N ARG A 3 5.60 -10.99 7.18
CA ARG A 3 6.54 -12.02 7.64
C ARG A 3 6.88 -11.78 9.11
N ASN A 4 6.79 -12.83 9.91
CA ASN A 4 7.17 -12.78 11.32
C ASN A 4 8.68 -12.99 11.47
N HIS A 5 9.32 -12.23 12.35
CA HIS A 5 10.74 -12.40 12.68
C HIS A 5 10.86 -13.26 13.95
N GLY A 6 11.50 -14.43 13.84
CA GLY A 6 11.71 -15.34 14.98
C GLY A 6 11.78 -16.82 14.60
N HIS A 7 12.06 -17.66 15.59
CA HIS A 7 12.11 -19.13 15.50
C HIS A 7 10.73 -19.79 15.72
N ASP A 8 9.66 -19.08 15.39
CA ASP A 8 8.29 -19.58 15.54
C ASP A 8 7.87 -20.33 14.27
N ASP A 9 7.08 -21.39 14.39
CA ASP A 9 6.67 -22.23 13.24
C ASP A 9 5.81 -21.46 12.21
N LYS A 10 5.27 -20.29 12.61
CA LYS A 10 4.43 -19.41 11.78
C LYS A 10 5.27 -18.31 11.12
N LYS A 11 5.66 -18.54 9.87
CA LYS A 11 6.50 -17.60 9.08
C LYS A 11 5.77 -16.34 8.59
N TYR A 12 4.44 -16.39 8.44
CA TYR A 12 3.64 -15.29 7.90
C TYR A 12 2.33 -15.10 8.66
N SER A 13 1.89 -13.85 8.73
CA SER A 13 0.60 -13.42 9.26
C SER A 13 -0.22 -12.75 8.15
N LEU A 14 -1.44 -13.23 7.91
CA LEU A 14 -2.40 -12.55 7.03
C LEU A 14 -3.24 -11.58 7.87
N ILE A 15 -3.28 -10.32 7.45
CA ILE A 15 -4.09 -9.28 8.07
C ILE A 15 -5.21 -8.95 7.09
N ILE A 16 -6.45 -9.10 7.53
CA ILE A 16 -7.65 -8.75 6.76
C ILE A 16 -8.24 -7.51 7.44
N GLY A 17 -8.29 -6.40 6.71
CA GLY A 17 -8.84 -5.14 7.18
C GLY A 17 -10.35 -5.17 7.31
N LYS A 18 -10.91 -4.07 7.84
CA LYS A 18 -12.37 -3.86 7.85
C LYS A 18 -12.90 -3.69 6.42
N GLU A 19 -14.18 -3.95 6.25
CA GLU A 19 -14.87 -3.66 5.00
C GLU A 19 -14.83 -2.16 4.65
N LEU A 20 -14.79 -1.87 3.36
CA LEU A 20 -14.89 -0.49 2.87
C LEU A 20 -16.37 -0.15 2.68
N HIS A 21 -16.97 0.49 3.68
CA HIS A 21 -18.32 1.02 3.55
C HIS A 21 -18.39 2.07 2.44
N ASN A 22 -19.50 2.07 1.68
CA ASN A 22 -19.78 3.03 0.60
C ASN A 22 -18.63 3.11 -0.43
N TYR A 23 -18.15 1.96 -0.89
CA TYR A 23 -17.10 1.87 -1.90
C TYR A 23 -17.45 0.79 -2.93
N PRO A 24 -17.25 1.03 -4.25
CA PRO A 24 -16.86 2.31 -4.84
C PRO A 24 -17.99 3.34 -4.82
N THR A 25 -17.64 4.60 -5.05
CA THR A 25 -18.56 5.73 -5.25
C THR A 25 -18.59 6.13 -6.73
N GLU A 26 -19.38 7.15 -7.08
CA GLU A 26 -19.37 7.72 -8.44
C GLU A 26 -18.14 8.62 -8.71
N ASN A 27 -17.33 8.93 -7.68
CA ASN A 27 -16.13 9.74 -7.82
C ASN A 27 -14.88 8.86 -7.74
N ILE A 28 -14.37 8.51 -8.93
CA ILE A 28 -13.16 7.69 -9.08
C ILE A 28 -11.92 8.29 -8.40
N GLN A 29 -11.81 9.63 -8.35
CA GLN A 29 -10.67 10.30 -7.72
C GLN A 29 -10.70 10.05 -6.21
N ASN A 30 -11.84 10.29 -5.56
CA ASN A 30 -12.01 10.07 -4.13
C ASN A 30 -11.77 8.61 -3.74
N ASP A 31 -12.27 7.68 -4.55
CA ASP A 31 -12.06 6.24 -4.34
C ASP A 31 -10.58 5.86 -4.46
N THR A 32 -9.89 6.41 -5.46
CA THR A 32 -8.46 6.18 -5.67
C THR A 32 -7.63 6.73 -4.52
N ASP A 33 -7.95 7.93 -4.04
CA ASP A 33 -7.27 8.57 -2.92
C ASP A 33 -7.47 7.78 -1.62
N ARG A 34 -8.70 7.30 -1.37
CA ARG A 34 -9.00 6.42 -0.23
C ARG A 34 -8.19 5.12 -0.29
N MET A 35 -8.13 4.49 -1.47
CA MET A 35 -7.34 3.26 -1.65
C MET A 35 -5.84 3.49 -1.44
N ASN A 36 -5.30 4.60 -1.96
CA ASN A 36 -3.89 4.95 -1.74
C ASN A 36 -3.59 5.13 -0.25
N HIS A 37 -4.45 5.82 0.49
CA HIS A 37 -4.26 6.00 1.94
C HIS A 37 -4.29 4.68 2.72
N LEU A 38 -5.18 3.76 2.35
CA LEU A 38 -5.23 2.43 2.96
C LEU A 38 -3.96 1.62 2.65
N ILE A 39 -3.47 1.70 1.42
CA ILE A 39 -2.20 1.07 1.04
C ILE A 39 -1.05 1.63 1.88
N GLU A 40 -0.97 2.95 2.07
CA GLU A 40 0.04 3.59 2.92
C GLU A 40 0.01 3.05 4.35
N ILE A 41 -1.17 2.98 4.97
CA ILE A 41 -1.34 2.42 6.33
C ILE A 41 -0.82 0.97 6.40
N GLU A 42 -1.16 0.15 5.42
CA GLU A 42 -0.75 -1.26 5.41
C GLU A 42 0.75 -1.45 5.13
N ILE A 43 1.35 -0.60 4.28
CA ILE A 43 2.82 -0.57 4.06
C ILE A 43 3.55 -0.26 5.36
N MET A 44 3.04 0.70 6.15
CA MET A 44 3.69 1.14 7.38
C MET A 44 3.74 0.05 8.47
N ARG A 45 3.00 -1.04 8.34
CA ARG A 45 3.09 -2.19 9.27
C ARG A 45 4.44 -2.93 9.18
N ALA A 46 5.03 -2.98 7.99
CA ALA A 46 6.28 -3.67 7.70
C ALA A 46 6.91 -3.06 6.44
N PRO A 47 7.39 -1.80 6.50
CA PRO A 47 7.86 -1.08 5.33
C PRO A 47 9.02 -1.79 4.63
N GLU A 48 9.84 -2.53 5.37
CA GLU A 48 10.95 -3.34 4.82
C GLU A 48 10.48 -4.50 3.93
N GLN A 49 9.20 -4.87 4.01
CA GLN A 49 8.61 -5.96 3.23
C GLN A 49 7.83 -5.46 2.00
N TYR A 50 7.72 -4.14 1.82
CA TYR A 50 7.13 -3.57 0.62
C TYR A 50 8.07 -3.67 -0.58
N LEU A 51 7.52 -3.88 -1.78
CA LEU A 51 8.30 -4.01 -3.01
C LEU A 51 8.78 -2.64 -3.52
N TRP A 52 9.77 -2.04 -2.84
CA TRP A 52 10.33 -0.72 -3.19
C TRP A 52 11.00 -0.65 -4.57
N ALA A 53 11.38 -1.79 -5.16
CA ALA A 53 11.92 -1.85 -6.52
C ALA A 53 10.89 -1.45 -7.60
N HIS A 54 9.58 -1.49 -7.29
CA HIS A 54 8.55 -1.09 -8.22
C HIS A 54 8.52 0.43 -8.38
N ARG A 55 8.69 0.91 -9.62
CA ARG A 55 8.70 2.35 -9.96
C ARG A 55 7.30 2.99 -9.90
N ARG A 56 6.70 3.03 -8.71
CA ARG A 56 5.32 3.52 -8.48
C ARG A 56 5.16 4.99 -8.83
N PHE A 57 6.20 5.80 -8.59
CA PHE A 57 6.21 7.25 -8.81
C PHE A 57 6.85 7.68 -10.14
N LYS A 58 6.73 6.85 -11.19
CA LYS A 58 7.28 7.19 -12.52
C LYS A 58 6.54 8.33 -13.22
N THR A 59 5.23 8.46 -12.97
CA THR A 59 4.41 9.54 -13.51
C THR A 59 4.54 10.74 -12.59
N ARG A 60 4.91 11.91 -13.15
CA ARG A 60 5.19 13.13 -12.40
C ARG A 60 4.50 14.32 -13.08
N PRO A 61 4.15 15.38 -12.33
CA PRO A 61 3.70 16.64 -12.93
C PRO A 61 4.72 17.20 -13.92
N LYS A 62 4.23 17.99 -14.88
CA LYS A 62 5.08 18.57 -15.93
C LYS A 62 6.13 19.50 -15.30
N GLY A 63 7.40 19.22 -15.58
CA GLY A 63 8.54 20.02 -15.10
C GLY A 63 9.24 19.45 -13.86
N GLU A 64 8.71 18.39 -13.24
CA GLU A 64 9.39 17.74 -12.11
C GLU A 64 10.41 16.70 -12.59
N ALA A 65 11.55 16.63 -11.90
CA ALA A 65 12.57 15.62 -12.17
C ALA A 65 12.08 14.21 -11.79
N SER A 66 12.62 13.21 -12.50
CA SER A 66 12.44 11.79 -12.17
C SER A 66 13.18 11.46 -10.87
N PHE A 67 12.57 10.59 -10.04
CA PHE A 67 13.25 9.98 -8.89
C PHE A 67 14.15 8.78 -9.26
N TYR A 68 14.07 8.34 -10.52
CA TYR A 68 14.79 7.20 -11.10
C TYR A 68 15.68 7.63 -12.25
#